data_AF-A0A176EE41-F1
#
_entry.id   AF-A0A176EE41-F1
#
_cell.length_a   1.000
_cell.length_b   1.000
_cell.length_c   1.000
_cell.angle_alpha   90.00
_cell.angle_beta   90.00
_cell.angle_gamma   90.00
#
_symmetry.space_group_name_H-M   'P 1'
#
loop_
_entity.id
_entity.type
_entity.pdbx_description
1 polymer ?
#
loop_
_entity_poly.entity_id
_entity_poly.type
_entity_poly.pdbx_seq_one_letter_code
_entity_poly.pdbx_strand_id
1 'polypeptide(L)'
;MAVYFILEENDADWRMKIGRSRNPQGRGRALQTGNSRQLKLVGWIDDGSDAVMEARLHAKYALANVNRGSEVAAREWFYLQPADILADLAHAGRFGFVAKNADAFEIVGYDRDAVPEYVGVWDWADLEIDECCPFCGCFCGMHFQDASWMYHCMNCDALTDFEGGGNLP
;
A
#
# COMPACT_ATOMS: atom_id res chain seq x y z
N MET A 1 -7.94 -11.50 -9.94
CA MET A 1 -6.94 -10.43 -10.22
C MET A 1 -6.88 -9.57 -8.97
N ALA A 2 -5.93 -8.65 -8.82
CA ALA A 2 -5.93 -7.71 -7.71
C ALA A 2 -6.46 -6.34 -8.16
N VAL A 3 -7.21 -5.67 -7.29
CA VAL A 3 -7.59 -4.25 -7.46
C VAL A 3 -6.45 -3.40 -6.92
N TYR A 4 -5.90 -2.51 -7.72
CA TYR A 4 -4.75 -1.67 -7.37
C TYR A 4 -5.14 -0.20 -7.26
N PHE A 5 -4.30 0.53 -6.53
CA PHE A 5 -4.35 1.97 -6.37
C PHE A 5 -3.03 2.57 -6.86
N ILE A 6 -3.08 3.36 -7.93
CA ILE A 6 -1.90 4.08 -8.44
C ILE A 6 -2.14 5.57 -8.29
N LEU A 7 -1.21 6.24 -7.63
CA LEU A 7 -1.22 7.68 -7.53
C LEU A 7 -0.41 8.29 -8.68
N GLU A 8 -0.99 9.29 -9.33
CA GLU A 8 -0.24 10.27 -10.11
C GLU A 8 0.22 11.37 -9.15
N GLU A 9 1.53 11.40 -8.90
CA GLU A 9 2.13 12.36 -7.98
C GLU A 9 2.22 13.74 -8.63
N ASN A 10 1.60 14.73 -7.98
CA ASN A 10 1.61 16.13 -8.38
C ASN A 10 1.40 17.00 -7.12
N ASP A 11 2.32 17.93 -6.87
CA ASP A 11 2.35 18.77 -5.67
C ASP A 11 1.07 19.59 -5.43
N ALA A 12 0.25 19.79 -6.46
CA ALA A 12 -0.98 20.57 -6.38
C ALA A 12 -2.28 19.73 -6.44
N ASP A 13 -2.22 18.46 -6.84
CA ASP A 13 -3.43 17.71 -7.20
C ASP A 13 -3.24 16.18 -7.13
N TRP A 14 -3.77 15.54 -6.08
CA TRP A 14 -3.66 14.10 -5.84
C TRP A 14 -4.67 13.35 -6.69
N ARG A 15 -4.20 12.58 -7.68
CA ARG A 15 -5.08 11.79 -8.55
C ARG A 15 -4.77 10.31 -8.42
N MET A 16 -5.75 9.57 -7.95
CA MET A 16 -5.63 8.14 -7.77
C MET A 16 -6.42 7.37 -8.81
N LYS A 17 -5.73 6.45 -9.48
CA LYS A 17 -6.32 5.47 -10.36
C LYS A 17 -6.68 4.22 -9.58
N ILE A 18 -7.92 3.78 -9.71
CA ILE A 18 -8.39 2.47 -9.20
C ILE A 18 -8.66 1.57 -10.39
N GLY A 19 -7.97 0.42 -10.46
CA GLY A 19 -8.14 -0.53 -11.55
C GLY A 19 -7.73 -1.96 -11.19
N ARG A 20 -7.77 -2.88 -12.15
CA ARG A 20 -7.43 -4.30 -11.94
C ARG A 20 -6.21 -4.79 -12.68
N SER A 21 -5.43 -5.68 -12.05
CA SER A 21 -4.24 -6.29 -12.65
C SER A 21 -3.95 -7.69 -12.10
N ARG A 22 -3.36 -8.56 -12.92
CA ARG A 22 -2.72 -9.80 -12.43
C ARG A 22 -1.35 -9.56 -11.80
N ASN A 23 -0.74 -8.41 -12.08
CA ASN A 23 0.55 -8.01 -11.53
C ASN A 23 0.49 -6.50 -11.20
N PRO A 24 -0.07 -6.10 -10.04
CA PRO A 24 -0.13 -4.70 -9.62
C PRO A 24 1.24 -4.03 -9.58
N GLN A 25 2.23 -4.73 -9.04
CA GLN A 25 3.60 -4.26 -8.89
C GLN A 25 4.27 -3.98 -10.25
N GLY A 26 4.09 -4.86 -11.23
CA GLY A 26 4.57 -4.65 -12.60
C GLY A 26 3.78 -3.60 -13.40
N ARG A 27 2.54 -3.30 -13.00
CA ARG A 27 1.66 -2.38 -13.75
C ARG A 27 2.06 -0.91 -13.59
N GLY A 28 2.61 -0.52 -12.44
CA GLY A 28 3.16 0.84 -12.27
C GLY A 28 4.20 1.17 -13.36
N ARG A 29 5.17 0.28 -13.59
CA ARG A 29 6.20 0.44 -14.62
C ARG A 29 5.63 0.48 -16.05
N ALA A 30 4.63 -0.35 -16.35
CA ALA A 30 4.00 -0.39 -17.66
C ALA A 30 3.12 0.83 -17.97
N LEU A 31 2.52 1.46 -16.95
CA LEU A 31 1.75 2.69 -17.12
C LEU A 31 2.66 3.92 -17.23
N GLN A 32 3.85 3.88 -16.62
CA GLN A 32 4.84 4.97 -16.71
C GLN A 32 5.36 5.20 -18.13
N THR A 33 5.45 4.17 -18.97
CA THR A 33 5.97 4.31 -20.36
C THR A 33 5.09 5.17 -21.26
N GLY A 34 3.85 5.47 -20.85
CA GLY A 34 2.92 6.35 -21.57
C GLY A 34 2.49 7.60 -20.81
N ASN A 35 2.99 7.82 -19.58
CA ASN A 35 2.65 9.00 -18.78
C ASN A 35 3.91 9.84 -18.52
N SER A 36 3.83 11.15 -18.76
CA SER A 36 4.92 12.08 -18.45
C SER A 36 5.05 12.36 -16.95
N ARG A 37 4.02 12.02 -16.16
CA ARG A 37 3.98 12.19 -14.71
C ARG A 37 4.33 10.90 -13.99
N GLN A 38 4.91 11.02 -12.81
CA GLN A 38 5.34 9.88 -12.01
C GLN A 38 4.11 9.15 -11.44
N LEU A 39 4.04 7.86 -11.73
CA LEU A 39 3.00 6.97 -11.22
C LEU A 39 3.58 6.08 -10.12
N LYS A 40 3.06 6.23 -8.90
CA LYS A 40 3.44 5.40 -7.75
C LYS A 40 2.32 4.42 -7.44
N LEU A 41 2.65 3.13 -7.35
CA LEU A 41 1.73 2.16 -6.75
C LEU A 41 1.62 2.50 -5.27
N VAL A 42 0.39 2.60 -4.77
CA VAL A 42 0.12 2.92 -3.36
C VAL A 42 -0.25 1.65 -2.60
N GLY A 43 -1.09 0.79 -3.19
CA GLY A 43 -1.50 -0.46 -2.57
C GLY A 43 -2.36 -1.30 -3.52
N TRP A 44 -2.76 -2.47 -3.04
CA TRP A 44 -3.70 -3.35 -3.76
C TRP A 44 -4.48 -4.26 -2.81
N ILE A 45 -5.62 -4.77 -3.29
CA ILE A 45 -6.44 -5.78 -2.64
C ILE A 45 -6.54 -7.00 -3.55
N ASP A 46 -6.19 -8.17 -3.03
CA ASP A 46 -6.25 -9.44 -3.74
C ASP A 46 -7.08 -10.48 -2.97
N ASP A 47 -8.40 -10.30 -2.98
CA ASP A 47 -9.37 -11.17 -2.31
C ASP A 47 -10.04 -12.19 -3.26
N GLY A 48 -9.61 -12.22 -4.53
CA GLY A 48 -10.21 -13.05 -5.57
C GLY A 48 -11.56 -12.55 -6.12
N SER A 49 -12.08 -11.42 -5.63
CA SER A 49 -13.39 -10.87 -6.01
C SER A 49 -13.28 -9.59 -6.86
N ASP A 50 -12.23 -9.49 -7.68
CA ASP A 50 -11.75 -8.23 -8.26
C ASP A 50 -12.79 -7.35 -8.95
N ALA A 51 -13.67 -7.93 -9.78
CA ALA A 51 -14.70 -7.15 -10.47
C ALA A 51 -15.72 -6.52 -9.51
N VAL A 52 -16.10 -7.25 -8.44
CA VAL A 52 -17.03 -6.78 -7.41
C VAL A 52 -16.35 -5.73 -6.53
N MET A 53 -15.10 -6.00 -6.15
CA MET A 53 -14.29 -5.08 -5.35
C MET A 53 -14.04 -3.75 -6.07
N GLU A 54 -13.65 -3.78 -7.35
CA GLU A 54 -13.45 -2.57 -8.17
C GLU A 54 -14.75 -1.76 -8.27
N ALA A 55 -15.88 -2.42 -8.59
CA ALA A 55 -17.17 -1.75 -8.68
C ALA A 55 -17.60 -1.11 -7.35
N ARG A 56 -17.36 -1.79 -6.23
CA ARG A 56 -17.63 -1.28 -4.88
C ARG A 56 -16.81 -0.03 -4.57
N LEU A 57 -15.51 -0.05 -4.87
CA LEU A 57 -14.61 1.08 -4.64
C LEU A 57 -14.94 2.27 -5.55
N HIS A 58 -15.23 2.03 -6.83
CA HIS A 58 -15.68 3.08 -7.75
C HIS A 58 -16.99 3.73 -7.28
N ALA A 59 -17.93 2.92 -6.78
CA ALA A 59 -19.18 3.43 -6.20
C ALA A 59 -18.91 4.25 -4.91
N LYS A 60 -18.05 3.75 -4.02
CA LYS A 60 -17.65 4.44 -2.78
C LYS A 60 -17.05 5.81 -3.07
N TYR A 61 -16.17 5.90 -4.07
CA TYR A 61 -15.45 7.13 -4.41
C TYR A 61 -16.08 7.94 -5.55
N ALA A 62 -17.31 7.61 -5.97
CA ALA A 62 -17.96 8.24 -7.12
C ALA A 62 -18.03 9.79 -7.02
N LEU A 63 -18.16 10.33 -5.80
CA LEU A 63 -18.21 11.78 -5.58
C LEU A 63 -16.86 12.47 -5.81
N ALA A 64 -15.75 11.75 -5.63
CA ALA A 64 -14.38 12.25 -5.82
C ALA A 64 -13.87 12.08 -7.26
N ASN A 65 -14.69 11.57 -8.19
CA ASN A 65 -14.24 11.31 -9.56
C ASN A 65 -13.82 12.60 -10.29
N VAL A 66 -12.66 12.55 -10.97
CA VAL A 66 -11.97 13.71 -11.57
C VAL A 66 -12.75 14.37 -12.71
N ASN A 67 -13.56 13.64 -13.47
CA ASN A 67 -14.42 14.24 -14.50
C ASN A 67 -15.80 13.58 -14.54
N ARG A 68 -16.81 14.24 -13.97
CA ARG A 68 -18.22 13.88 -14.16
C ARG A 68 -18.75 14.05 -15.61
N GLY A 69 -17.89 14.28 -16.61
CA GLY A 69 -18.29 14.69 -17.96
C GLY A 69 -17.53 14.10 -19.17
N SER A 70 -16.59 13.15 -19.01
CA SER A 70 -15.90 12.52 -20.14
C SER A 70 -15.84 11.00 -19.99
N GLU A 71 -16.36 10.26 -20.98
CA GLU A 71 -17.12 9.02 -20.77
C GLU A 71 -16.32 7.73 -20.55
N VAL A 72 -14.99 7.69 -20.65
CA VAL A 72 -14.29 6.39 -20.54
C VAL A 72 -12.98 6.47 -19.75
N ALA A 73 -12.11 7.43 -20.04
CA ALA A 73 -10.81 7.53 -19.36
C ALA A 73 -10.90 8.09 -17.93
N ALA A 74 -11.94 8.86 -17.60
CA ALA A 74 -12.08 9.51 -16.29
C ALA A 74 -12.76 8.67 -15.22
N ARG A 75 -13.45 7.58 -15.59
CA ARG A 75 -14.15 6.72 -14.62
C ARG A 75 -13.23 6.01 -13.63
N GLU A 76 -11.95 5.93 -13.96
CA GLU A 76 -10.96 5.22 -13.16
C GLU A 76 -10.09 6.16 -12.29
N TRP A 77 -10.23 7.48 -12.43
CA TRP A 77 -9.41 8.47 -11.70
C TRP A 77 -10.23 9.30 -10.71
N PHE A 78 -9.69 9.46 -9.52
CA PHE A 78 -10.35 10.07 -8.37
C PHE A 78 -9.41 11.06 -7.66
N TYR A 79 -9.95 12.15 -7.13
CA TYR A 79 -9.23 13.06 -6.23
C TYR A 79 -9.14 12.44 -4.84
N LEU A 80 -8.14 11.58 -4.65
CA LEU A 80 -7.91 10.85 -3.41
C LEU A 80 -6.43 10.94 -3.04
N GLN A 81 -6.19 11.11 -1.75
CA GLN A 81 -4.89 10.95 -1.14
C GLN A 81 -4.68 9.48 -0.71
N PRO A 82 -3.43 9.02 -0.55
CA PRO A 82 -3.14 7.68 -0.05
C PRO A 82 -3.89 7.32 1.24
N ALA A 83 -4.02 8.26 2.18
CA ALA A 83 -4.73 8.04 3.43
C ALA A 83 -6.22 7.67 3.23
N ASP A 84 -6.87 8.14 2.16
CA ASP A 84 -8.30 7.90 1.90
C ASP A 84 -8.62 6.43 1.62
N ILE A 85 -7.65 5.66 1.15
CA ILE A 85 -7.81 4.23 0.84
C ILE A 85 -7.33 3.31 1.96
N LEU A 86 -6.67 3.86 2.98
CA LEU A 86 -6.04 3.09 4.05
C LEU A 86 -7.07 2.19 4.76
N ALA A 87 -8.26 2.74 5.03
CA ALA A 87 -9.34 1.98 5.66
C ALA A 87 -9.84 0.80 4.80
N ASP A 88 -9.81 0.91 3.46
CA ASP A 88 -10.19 -0.22 2.60
C ASP A 88 -9.12 -1.30 2.57
N LEU A 89 -7.84 -0.91 2.56
CA LEU A 89 -6.73 -1.85 2.63
C LEU A 89 -6.72 -2.59 3.98
N ALA A 90 -6.86 -1.86 5.08
CA ALA A 90 -6.97 -2.44 6.42
C ALA A 90 -8.19 -3.36 6.56
N HIS A 91 -9.34 -2.97 6.01
CA HIS A 91 -10.55 -3.81 6.04
C HIS A 91 -10.40 -5.10 5.23
N ALA A 92 -9.59 -5.09 4.16
CA ALA A 92 -9.24 -6.30 3.42
C ALA A 92 -8.31 -7.24 4.20
N GLY A 93 -7.67 -6.76 5.27
CA GLY A 93 -6.81 -7.52 6.18
C GLY A 93 -5.72 -8.27 5.43
N ARG A 94 -5.71 -9.60 5.53
CA ARG A 94 -4.72 -10.45 4.83
C ARG A 94 -4.68 -10.32 3.31
N PHE A 95 -5.73 -9.76 2.72
CA PHE A 95 -5.82 -9.54 1.27
C PHE A 95 -5.49 -8.10 0.87
N GLY A 96 -5.32 -7.20 1.83
CA GLY A 96 -4.91 -5.82 1.61
C GLY A 96 -3.41 -5.65 1.74
N PHE A 97 -2.82 -4.88 0.83
CA PHE A 97 -1.39 -4.67 0.78
C PHE A 97 -1.04 -3.21 0.49
N VAL A 98 0.01 -2.71 1.13
CA VAL A 98 0.70 -1.48 0.72
C VAL A 98 1.84 -1.80 -0.25
N ALA A 99 2.09 -0.85 -1.15
CA ALA A 99 3.35 -0.84 -1.90
C ALA A 99 4.47 -0.39 -0.96
N LYS A 100 5.28 -1.35 -0.52
CA LYS A 100 6.33 -1.13 0.47
C LYS A 100 7.38 -0.16 -0.05
N ASN A 101 7.97 0.59 0.87
CA ASN A 101 9.31 1.09 0.67
C ASN A 101 10.30 -0.09 0.69
N ALA A 102 11.32 -0.06 -0.18
CA ALA A 102 12.33 -1.12 -0.24
C ALA A 102 13.16 -1.18 1.06
N ASP A 103 13.29 -0.04 1.73
CA ASP A 103 14.21 0.18 2.84
C ASP A 103 13.49 0.25 4.21
N ALA A 104 12.31 -0.36 4.35
CA ALA A 104 11.56 -0.35 5.61
C ALA A 104 12.41 -0.86 6.80
N PHE A 105 12.40 -0.12 7.91
CA PHE A 105 13.27 -0.26 9.09
C PHE A 105 14.76 0.04 8.90
N GLU A 106 15.17 0.66 7.81
CA GLU A 106 16.47 1.32 7.76
C GLU A 106 16.48 2.51 8.74
N ILE A 107 17.55 2.62 9.54
CA ILE A 107 17.75 3.77 10.43
C ILE A 107 18.16 4.96 9.56
N VAL A 108 17.29 5.96 9.47
CA VAL A 108 17.55 7.20 8.72
C VAL A 108 18.12 8.31 9.59
N GLY A 109 18.02 8.18 10.91
CA GLY A 109 18.47 9.20 11.82
C GLY A 109 18.39 8.77 13.27
N TYR A 110 18.78 9.71 14.12
CA TYR A 110 18.55 9.64 15.54
C TYR A 110 17.91 10.96 15.95
N ASP A 111 16.87 10.89 16.77
CA ASP A 111 16.26 12.09 17.33
C ASP A 111 17.18 12.75 18.37
N ARG A 112 16.70 13.83 19.00
CA ARG A 112 17.47 14.58 19.99
C ARG A 112 17.83 13.78 21.25
N ASP A 113 17.11 12.71 21.51
CA ASP A 113 17.29 11.82 22.66
C ASP A 113 18.04 10.53 22.27
N ALA A 114 18.61 10.49 21.06
CA ALA A 114 19.32 9.35 20.48
C ALA A 114 18.44 8.11 20.27
N VAL A 115 17.12 8.30 20.10
CA VAL A 115 16.21 7.25 19.66
C VAL A 115 16.34 7.10 18.14
N PRO A 116 16.59 5.89 17.61
CA PRO A 116 16.68 5.68 16.17
C PRO A 116 15.34 5.99 15.48
N GLU A 117 15.40 6.75 14.39
CA GLU A 117 14.28 6.99 13.47
C GLU A 117 14.39 5.99 12.31
N TYR A 118 13.29 5.33 12.00
CA TYR A 118 13.22 4.27 10.99
C TYR A 118 12.42 4.70 9.77
N VAL A 119 12.76 4.19 8.60
CA VAL A 119 11.89 4.29 7.41
C VAL A 119 10.64 3.45 7.63
N GLY A 120 9.47 4.10 7.55
CA GLY A 120 8.18 3.42 7.60
C GLY A 120 7.98 2.45 6.43
N VAL A 121 7.10 1.46 6.62
CA VAL A 121 6.78 0.46 5.57
C VAL A 121 6.16 1.10 4.33
N TRP A 122 5.50 2.24 4.48
CA TRP A 122 4.73 2.91 3.44
C TRP A 122 5.05 4.40 3.41
N ASP A 123 5.27 4.95 2.21
CA ASP A 123 5.72 6.35 2.05
C ASP A 123 4.70 7.39 2.51
N TRP A 124 3.45 6.99 2.76
CA TRP A 124 2.32 7.91 2.90
C TRP A 124 1.72 7.98 4.30
N ALA A 125 2.03 7.01 5.16
CA ALA A 125 1.63 7.00 6.56
C ALA A 125 2.53 6.04 7.35
N ASP A 126 2.72 6.35 8.62
CA ASP A 126 3.36 5.45 9.56
C ASP A 126 2.37 4.34 9.94
N LEU A 127 2.77 3.09 9.73
CA LEU A 127 1.99 1.90 10.02
C LEU A 127 2.72 1.08 11.06
N GLU A 128 2.00 0.66 12.09
CA GLU A 128 2.56 -0.16 13.16
C GLU A 128 2.76 -1.61 12.71
N ILE A 129 3.62 -2.35 13.43
CA ILE A 129 3.94 -3.75 13.07
C ILE A 129 2.73 -4.69 13.15
N ASP A 130 1.76 -4.40 14.02
CA ASP A 130 0.52 -5.15 14.15
C ASP A 130 -0.54 -4.76 13.11
N GLU A 131 -0.39 -3.59 12.48
CA GLU A 131 -1.24 -3.13 11.40
C GLU A 131 -0.75 -3.61 10.03
N CYS A 132 0.57 -3.55 9.79
CA CYS A 132 1.15 -3.87 8.50
C CYS A 132 2.44 -4.69 8.62
N CYS A 133 2.51 -5.79 7.88
CA CYS A 133 3.72 -6.58 7.81
C CYS A 133 4.81 -5.80 7.03
N PRO A 134 5.98 -5.53 7.64
CA PRO A 134 7.06 -4.78 7.01
C PRO A 134 7.73 -5.51 5.84
N PHE A 135 7.70 -6.85 5.89
CA PHE A 135 8.37 -7.68 4.89
C PHE A 135 7.56 -7.78 3.60
N CYS A 136 6.24 -7.87 3.68
CA CYS A 136 5.37 -8.07 2.52
C CYS A 136 4.31 -6.98 2.28
N GLY A 137 4.17 -6.02 3.19
CA GLY A 137 3.20 -4.92 3.10
C GLY A 137 1.75 -5.34 3.40
N CYS A 138 1.53 -6.55 3.91
CA CYS A 138 0.18 -7.09 4.19
C CYS A 138 -0.46 -6.42 5.40
N PHE A 139 -1.75 -6.04 5.30
CA PHE A 139 -2.57 -5.55 6.43
C PHE A 139 -3.02 -6.66 7.41
N CYS A 140 -2.41 -7.83 7.32
CA CYS A 140 -2.48 -8.84 8.38
C CYS A 140 -1.51 -8.55 9.53
N GLY A 141 -0.62 -7.58 9.38
CA GLY A 141 0.37 -7.26 10.41
C GLY A 141 1.32 -8.42 10.73
N MET A 142 1.98 -8.27 11.88
CA MET A 142 2.85 -9.23 12.51
C MET A 142 2.22 -9.66 13.84
N HIS A 143 2.04 -10.96 14.04
CA HIS A 143 1.43 -11.50 15.26
C HIS A 143 2.49 -12.11 16.18
N PHE A 144 2.51 -11.66 17.44
CA PHE A 144 3.38 -12.26 18.44
C PHE A 144 2.96 -13.71 18.76
N GLN A 145 3.94 -14.60 18.84
CA GLN A 145 3.75 -16.01 19.18
C GLN A 145 4.47 -16.34 20.49
N ASP A 146 3.71 -16.65 21.54
CA ASP A 146 4.26 -16.97 22.87
C ASP A 146 5.19 -18.21 22.86
N ALA A 147 4.96 -19.16 21.96
CA ALA A 147 5.72 -20.39 21.89
C ALA A 147 7.16 -20.19 21.38
N SER A 148 7.36 -19.22 20.50
CA SER A 148 8.65 -18.88 19.90
C SER A 148 9.23 -17.59 20.45
N TRP A 149 8.44 -16.77 21.15
CA TRP A 149 8.78 -15.39 21.51
C TRP A 149 9.13 -14.52 20.30
N MET A 150 8.49 -14.79 19.16
CA MET A 150 8.75 -14.10 17.89
C MET A 150 7.45 -13.58 17.27
N TYR A 151 7.58 -12.59 16.41
CA TYR A 151 6.52 -12.06 15.56
C TYR A 151 6.46 -12.83 14.24
N HIS A 152 5.27 -13.26 13.84
CA HIS A 152 5.01 -14.04 12.63
C HIS A 152 3.99 -13.34 11.72
N CYS A 153 4.29 -13.26 10.43
CA CYS A 153 3.32 -12.84 9.42
C CYS A 153 2.60 -14.05 8.81
N MET A 154 1.28 -14.08 8.86
CA MET A 154 0.48 -15.16 8.25
C MET A 154 0.46 -15.17 6.72
N ASN A 155 0.91 -14.09 6.06
CA ASN A 155 0.89 -14.00 4.61
C ASN A 155 2.22 -14.39 3.95
N CYS A 156 3.35 -13.94 4.51
CA CYS A 156 4.68 -14.19 3.94
C CYS A 156 5.54 -15.14 4.78
N ASP A 157 5.01 -15.63 5.90
CA ASP A 157 5.69 -16.51 6.85
C ASP A 157 6.99 -15.94 7.46
N ALA A 158 7.21 -14.63 7.32
CA ALA A 158 8.32 -13.95 7.98
C ALA A 158 8.20 -14.11 9.50
N LEU A 159 9.32 -14.43 10.14
CA LEU A 159 9.45 -14.65 11.57
C LEU A 159 10.62 -13.80 12.08
N THR A 160 10.39 -12.91 13.06
CA THR A 160 11.42 -12.00 13.59
C THR A 160 11.14 -11.66 15.05
N ASP A 161 12.17 -11.39 15.83
CA ASP A 161 12.06 -10.86 17.21
C ASP A 161 12.27 -9.34 17.26
N PHE A 162 12.65 -8.71 16.14
CA PHE A 162 13.04 -7.29 16.03
C PHE A 162 14.18 -6.86 16.96
N GLU A 163 14.80 -7.78 17.71
CA GLU A 163 15.94 -7.48 18.61
C GLU A 163 17.27 -7.43 17.84
N GLY A 164 17.30 -8.01 16.64
CA GLY A 164 18.45 -7.99 15.73
C GLY A 164 18.37 -6.87 14.68
N GLY A 165 18.72 -5.63 15.06
CA GLY A 165 19.07 -4.60 14.08
C GLY A 165 20.35 -4.99 13.31
N GLY A 166 20.21 -5.72 12.21
CA GLY A 166 21.34 -6.06 11.35
C GLY A 166 21.13 -7.29 10.48
N ASN A 167 21.03 -7.04 9.16
CA ASN A 167 21.07 -8.00 8.05
C ASN A 167 19.89 -8.99 7.94
N LEU A 168 18.91 -8.60 7.12
CA LEU A 168 18.16 -9.56 6.31
C LEU A 168 18.92 -9.77 4.97
N PRO A 169 18.96 -11.01 4.45
CA PRO A 169 19.63 -11.33 3.18
C PRO A 169 18.97 -10.70 1.96
#